data_AF-A0A2G3KA86-F1
#
_entry.id   AF-A0A2G3KA86-F1
#
_cell.length_a   1.000
_cell.length_b   1.000
_cell.length_c   1.000
_cell.angle_alpha   90.00
_cell.angle_beta   90.00
_cell.angle_gamma   90.00
#
_symmetry.space_group_name_H-M   'P 1'
#
loop_
_entity.id
_entity.type
_entity.pdbx_description
1 polymer ?
#
loop_
_entity_poly.entity_id
_entity_poly.type
_entity_poly.pdbx_seq_one_letter_code
_entity_poly.pdbx_strand_id
1 'polypeptide(L)'
;MKIESKLDMSSSNPALNTVSNNGLDLYFETISAFDSEVLSLNEISKKESDSKGITAYLVDMIIRIAQTLTGSYGSKMSSHQMNMALDRIFSQADDWKCSESRNGNGLPDFRSKSLENTRYVVSSSCHDLPESGSVFQRGGSLSVPKVLLDICNAYPVGDVRALLPVAQGNDLGCFGPRGHFTLFDVKIENGKIISAELIDSKGGLIDHFYNGKEKLKDLILGSDGLGCNGLEGKVAKEFSVVTTYLGHQGLLNGNDCGRHVVYAADTIVEKDSLKNASSNEARQFFKDNALV
;
A
#
# COMPACT_ATOMS: atom_id res chain seq x y z
N MET A 1 40.08 -38.40 -1.18
CA MET A 1 39.40 -37.30 -1.87
C MET A 1 38.50 -36.62 -0.84
N LYS A 2 38.96 -35.50 -0.28
CA LYS A 2 38.23 -34.67 0.70
C LYS A 2 37.95 -33.36 -0.01
N ILE A 3 36.68 -32.98 -0.12
CA ILE A 3 36.27 -31.69 -0.67
C ILE A 3 36.16 -30.74 0.53
N GLU A 4 37.08 -29.79 0.62
CA GLU A 4 36.97 -28.64 1.53
C GLU A 4 36.20 -27.53 0.81
N SER A 5 35.02 -27.17 1.33
CA SER A 5 34.28 -25.98 0.93
C SER A 5 34.83 -24.77 1.68
N LYS A 6 35.58 -23.90 1.00
CA LYS A 6 35.82 -22.53 1.46
C LYS A 6 34.65 -21.65 0.99
N LEU A 7 33.69 -21.42 1.89
CA LEU A 7 32.76 -20.30 1.81
C LEU A 7 33.55 -19.05 2.22
N ASP A 8 33.90 -18.23 1.24
CA ASP A 8 34.44 -16.89 1.46
C ASP A 8 33.26 -15.96 1.79
N MET A 9 33.12 -15.62 3.07
CA MET A 9 32.14 -14.65 3.57
C MET A 9 32.75 -13.24 3.64
N SER A 10 33.17 -12.72 2.48
CA SER A 10 33.62 -11.33 2.37
C SER A 10 32.87 -10.57 1.26
N SER A 11 31.57 -10.39 1.44
CA SER A 11 30.90 -9.21 0.88
C SER A 11 29.82 -8.73 1.85
N SER A 12 30.18 -7.72 2.64
CA SER A 12 29.26 -6.96 3.45
C SER A 12 28.30 -6.20 2.54
N ASN A 13 27.08 -6.73 2.38
CA ASN A 13 26.01 -6.03 1.68
C ASN A 13 25.40 -4.96 2.63
N PRO A 14 25.60 -3.66 2.39
CA PRO A 14 25.17 -2.61 3.32
C PRO A 14 23.65 -2.56 3.52
N ALA A 15 22.85 -3.15 2.62
CA ALA A 15 21.39 -3.23 2.75
C ALA A 15 20.90 -4.20 3.85
N LEU A 16 21.72 -5.16 4.28
CA LEU A 16 21.35 -6.10 5.36
C LEU A 16 21.66 -5.53 6.76
N ASN A 17 22.64 -4.64 6.88
CA ASN A 17 23.03 -4.06 8.17
C ASN A 17 22.11 -2.92 8.63
N THR A 18 21.45 -2.19 7.71
CA THR A 18 20.47 -1.15 8.07
C THR A 18 19.10 -1.73 8.47
N VAL A 19 18.71 -2.90 7.94
CA VAL A 19 17.47 -3.60 8.32
C VAL A 19 17.56 -4.20 9.73
N SER A 20 18.77 -4.57 10.16
CA SER A 20 19.03 -5.19 11.47
C SER A 20 18.81 -4.25 12.65
N ASN A 21 19.27 -2.99 12.56
CA ASN A 21 19.28 -2.10 13.73
C ASN A 21 17.90 -1.51 14.02
N ASN A 22 17.15 -1.07 13.00
CA ASN A 22 15.80 -0.54 13.20
C ASN A 22 14.80 -1.62 13.65
N GLY A 23 15.01 -2.88 13.26
CA GLY A 23 14.17 -4.01 13.70
C GLY A 23 14.43 -4.43 15.15
N LEU A 24 15.67 -4.32 15.63
CA LEU A 24 16.05 -4.61 17.01
C LEU A 24 15.55 -3.51 17.98
N ASP A 25 15.63 -2.24 17.58
CA ASP A 25 15.08 -1.14 18.38
C ASP A 25 13.56 -1.26 18.51
N LEU A 26 12.86 -1.60 17.41
CA LEU A 26 11.43 -1.91 17.45
C LEU A 26 11.12 -3.10 18.38
N TYR A 27 11.96 -4.13 18.37
CA TYR A 27 11.81 -5.32 19.21
C TYR A 27 11.97 -5.00 20.71
N PHE A 28 12.93 -4.15 21.10
CA PHE A 28 13.11 -3.75 22.49
C PHE A 28 12.04 -2.77 22.99
N GLU A 29 11.55 -1.86 22.14
CA GLU A 29 10.38 -1.02 22.45
C GLU A 29 9.11 -1.87 22.63
N THR A 30 8.94 -2.90 21.80
CA THR A 30 7.82 -3.87 21.89
C THR A 30 7.83 -4.64 23.21
N ILE A 31 9.01 -5.09 23.66
CA ILE A 31 9.16 -5.79 24.95
C ILE A 31 8.89 -4.86 26.14
N SER A 32 9.38 -3.61 26.09
CA SER A 32 9.19 -2.65 27.19
C SER A 32 7.72 -2.21 27.33
N ALA A 33 7.00 -2.08 26.21
CA ALA A 33 5.56 -1.82 26.21
C ALA A 33 4.78 -3.00 26.83
N PHE A 34 5.20 -4.24 26.53
CA PHE A 34 4.59 -5.46 27.05
C PHE A 34 4.65 -5.54 28.59
N ASP A 35 5.79 -5.22 29.20
CA ASP A 35 5.93 -5.22 30.66
C ASP A 35 5.02 -4.19 31.33
N SER A 36 4.84 -3.01 30.71
CA SER A 36 3.99 -1.95 31.25
C SER A 36 2.49 -2.28 31.17
N GLU A 37 2.03 -2.90 30.07
CA GLU A 37 0.65 -3.32 29.92
C GLU A 37 0.33 -4.51 30.83
N VAL A 38 1.24 -5.49 30.95
CA VAL A 38 1.07 -6.64 31.85
C VAL A 38 0.97 -6.22 33.32
N LEU A 39 1.72 -5.20 33.75
CA LEU A 39 1.60 -4.65 35.10
C LEU A 39 0.23 -4.00 35.37
N SER A 40 -0.36 -3.34 34.37
CA SER A 40 -1.71 -2.76 34.49
C SER A 40 -2.82 -3.82 34.64
N LEU A 41 -2.60 -5.05 34.13
CA LEU A 41 -3.55 -6.17 34.20
C LEU A 41 -3.77 -6.68 35.63
N ASN A 42 -2.71 -6.68 36.45
CA ASN A 42 -2.80 -7.10 37.84
C ASN A 42 -3.63 -6.14 38.71
N GLU A 43 -3.76 -4.88 38.28
CA GLU A 43 -4.54 -3.87 38.99
C GLU A 43 -6.02 -3.85 38.57
N ILE A 44 -6.33 -4.14 37.30
CA ILE A 44 -7.71 -4.12 36.75
C ILE A 44 -8.47 -5.41 37.08
N SER A 45 -7.79 -6.57 37.08
CA SER A 45 -8.36 -7.87 37.51
C SER A 45 -9.00 -7.84 38.91
N LYS A 46 -8.55 -6.91 39.77
CA LYS A 46 -9.09 -6.72 41.12
C LYS A 46 -10.38 -5.90 41.20
N LYS A 47 -10.87 -5.28 40.10
CA LYS A 47 -11.90 -4.22 40.18
C LYS A 47 -13.22 -4.45 39.44
N GLU A 48 -13.36 -5.37 38.49
CA GLU A 48 -14.61 -5.48 37.71
C GLU A 48 -15.15 -6.90 37.59
N SER A 49 -16.39 -7.10 38.06
CA SER A 49 -17.12 -8.37 38.07
C SER A 49 -18.33 -8.36 37.14
N ASP A 50 -18.18 -7.90 35.89
CA ASP A 50 -19.22 -7.99 34.88
C ASP A 50 -18.69 -8.71 33.62
N SER A 51 -19.22 -9.93 33.38
CA SER A 51 -18.70 -10.90 32.40
C SER A 51 -18.73 -10.41 30.94
N LYS A 52 -19.62 -9.46 30.61
CA LYS A 52 -19.68 -8.83 29.27
C LYS A 52 -18.57 -7.78 29.08
N GLY A 53 -18.19 -7.06 30.13
CA GLY A 53 -17.09 -6.10 30.11
C GLY A 53 -15.73 -6.80 30.01
N ILE A 54 -15.56 -7.88 30.78
CA ILE A 54 -14.33 -8.69 30.76
C ILE A 54 -14.09 -9.31 29.37
N THR A 55 -15.13 -9.80 28.69
CA THR A 55 -14.97 -10.40 27.36
C THR A 55 -14.56 -9.36 26.31
N ALA A 56 -15.20 -8.19 26.28
CA ALA A 56 -14.84 -7.11 25.36
C ALA A 56 -13.43 -6.56 25.63
N TYR A 57 -13.07 -6.42 26.92
CA TYR A 57 -11.76 -5.99 27.37
C TYR A 57 -10.65 -6.99 26.99
N LEU A 58 -10.86 -8.29 27.21
CA LEU A 58 -9.89 -9.32 26.82
C LEU A 58 -9.69 -9.37 25.29
N VAL A 59 -10.76 -9.17 24.51
CA VAL A 59 -10.66 -9.08 23.05
C VAL A 59 -9.86 -7.84 22.64
N ASP A 60 -10.14 -6.66 23.22
CA ASP A 60 -9.37 -5.43 22.97
C ASP A 60 -7.88 -5.61 23.34
N MET A 61 -7.60 -6.23 24.49
CA MET A 61 -6.26 -6.53 24.96
C MET A 61 -5.53 -7.50 24.02
N ILE A 62 -6.17 -8.58 23.59
CA ILE A 62 -5.58 -9.53 22.63
C ILE A 62 -5.28 -8.83 21.30
N ILE A 63 -6.16 -7.93 20.85
CA ILE A 63 -5.95 -7.13 19.66
C ILE A 63 -4.73 -6.21 19.84
N ARG A 64 -4.61 -5.50 20.97
CA ARG A 64 -3.45 -4.65 21.29
C ARG A 64 -2.15 -5.43 21.38
N ILE A 65 -2.14 -6.57 22.05
CA ILE A 65 -0.96 -7.44 22.12
C ILE A 65 -0.57 -7.93 20.73
N ALA A 66 -1.54 -8.37 19.92
CA ALA A 66 -1.27 -8.79 18.54
C ALA A 66 -0.76 -7.63 17.68
N GLN A 67 -1.28 -6.42 17.86
CA GLN A 67 -0.82 -5.20 17.21
C GLN A 67 0.63 -4.89 17.60
N THR A 68 0.94 -4.88 18.89
CA THR A 68 2.29 -4.69 19.43
C THR A 68 3.26 -5.74 18.89
N LEU A 69 2.91 -7.02 18.95
CA LEU A 69 3.75 -8.13 18.46
C LEU A 69 3.99 -8.11 16.95
N THR A 70 3.05 -7.59 16.17
CA THR A 70 3.16 -7.52 14.71
C THR A 70 3.67 -6.16 14.22
N GLY A 71 3.84 -5.18 15.12
CA GLY A 71 4.09 -3.79 14.75
C GLY A 71 2.95 -3.18 13.93
N SER A 72 1.70 -3.62 14.17
CA SER A 72 0.50 -3.07 13.53
C SER A 72 -0.07 -1.90 14.32
N TYR A 73 -0.51 -0.86 13.62
CA TYR A 73 -1.07 0.36 14.21
C TYR A 73 -2.60 0.30 14.36
N GLY A 74 -3.27 -0.58 13.62
CA GLY A 74 -4.71 -0.72 13.68
C GLY A 74 -5.22 -2.05 13.13
N SER A 75 -6.54 -2.16 13.01
CA SER A 75 -7.18 -3.27 12.31
C SER A 75 -6.88 -3.21 10.81
N LYS A 76 -6.95 -4.35 10.10
CA LYS A 76 -6.71 -4.41 8.65
C LYS A 76 -7.58 -3.40 7.91
N MET A 77 -6.95 -2.47 7.21
CA MET A 77 -7.66 -1.50 6.37
C MET A 77 -8.24 -2.21 5.13
N SER A 78 -9.57 -2.14 4.98
CA SER A 78 -10.27 -2.59 3.77
C SER A 78 -10.16 -1.55 2.65
N SER A 79 -10.44 -1.95 1.41
CA SER A 79 -10.50 -1.04 0.25
C SER A 79 -11.48 0.10 0.45
N HIS A 80 -12.63 -0.17 1.07
CA HIS A 80 -13.61 0.87 1.36
C HIS A 80 -13.06 1.90 2.35
N GLN A 81 -12.46 1.45 3.46
CA GLN A 81 -11.81 2.34 4.42
C GLN A 81 -10.67 3.14 3.80
N MET A 82 -9.86 2.52 2.94
CA MET A 82 -8.79 3.20 2.22
C MET A 82 -9.38 4.28 1.28
N ASN A 83 -10.43 3.96 0.53
CA ASN A 83 -11.06 4.92 -0.37
C ASN A 83 -11.73 6.08 0.38
N MET A 84 -12.29 5.84 1.56
CA MET A 84 -12.79 6.89 2.45
C MET A 84 -11.66 7.78 2.97
N ALA A 85 -10.50 7.20 3.33
CA ALA A 85 -9.34 7.96 3.76
C ALA A 85 -8.82 8.85 2.62
N LEU A 86 -8.66 8.30 1.42
CA LEU A 86 -8.29 9.07 0.23
C LEU A 86 -9.30 10.16 -0.08
N ASP A 87 -10.59 9.93 0.14
CA ASP A 87 -11.63 10.93 -0.08
C ASP A 87 -11.56 12.09 0.91
N ARG A 88 -11.23 11.79 2.16
CA ARG A 88 -11.04 12.78 3.21
C ARG A 88 -9.82 13.66 2.94
N ILE A 89 -8.71 13.05 2.51
CA ILE A 89 -7.44 13.75 2.28
C ILE A 89 -7.46 14.54 0.96
N PHE A 90 -8.03 13.96 -0.10
CA PHE A 90 -8.05 14.55 -1.44
C PHE A 90 -9.46 15.09 -1.77
N SER A 91 -10.05 15.84 -0.85
CA SER A 91 -11.46 16.19 -0.89
C SER A 91 -11.77 17.39 -1.80
N GLN A 92 -13.03 17.52 -2.23
CA GLN A 92 -13.50 18.74 -2.92
C GLN A 92 -13.39 19.99 -2.06
N ALA A 93 -13.44 19.85 -0.72
CA ALA A 93 -13.25 20.98 0.19
C ALA A 93 -11.83 21.55 0.11
N ASP A 94 -10.86 20.75 -0.36
CA ASP A 94 -9.46 21.12 -0.56
C ASP A 94 -9.14 21.35 -2.04
N ASP A 95 -10.12 21.79 -2.83
CA ASP A 95 -10.03 22.12 -4.27
C ASP A 95 -9.71 20.93 -5.21
N TRP A 96 -9.93 19.69 -4.76
CA TRP A 96 -9.82 18.53 -5.65
C TRP A 96 -11.06 18.38 -6.54
N LYS A 97 -10.84 18.11 -7.82
CA LYS A 97 -11.89 17.74 -8.77
C LYS A 97 -12.11 16.23 -8.73
N CYS A 98 -13.30 15.80 -8.37
CA CYS A 98 -13.68 14.39 -8.29
C CYS A 98 -14.41 13.92 -9.55
N SER A 99 -14.11 12.71 -10.01
CA SER A 99 -14.89 12.04 -11.05
C SER A 99 -16.25 11.59 -10.52
N GLU A 100 -17.15 11.20 -11.42
CA GLU A 100 -18.35 10.47 -11.03
C GLU A 100 -18.00 9.11 -10.40
N SER A 101 -18.93 8.58 -9.59
CA SER A 101 -18.85 7.25 -9.00
C SER A 101 -19.56 6.26 -9.91
N ARG A 102 -18.85 5.27 -10.46
CA ARG A 102 -19.48 4.23 -11.31
C ARG A 102 -20.04 3.04 -10.52
N ASN A 103 -19.67 2.91 -9.24
CA ASN A 103 -19.97 1.73 -8.43
C ASN A 103 -21.11 1.92 -7.42
N GLY A 104 -21.82 3.05 -7.48
CA GLY A 104 -22.97 3.33 -6.60
C GLY A 104 -22.63 3.44 -5.11
N ASN A 105 -21.34 3.44 -4.75
CA ASN A 105 -20.84 3.53 -3.38
C ASN A 105 -20.66 4.98 -2.91
N GLY A 106 -20.98 5.96 -3.76
CA GLY A 106 -20.88 7.38 -3.47
C GLY A 106 -19.45 7.95 -3.48
N LEU A 107 -18.42 7.11 -3.72
CA LEU A 107 -17.02 7.54 -3.77
C LEU A 107 -16.56 7.72 -5.21
N PRO A 108 -15.76 8.76 -5.52
CA PRO A 108 -15.28 9.01 -6.87
C PRO A 108 -14.27 7.95 -7.32
N ASP A 109 -14.30 7.59 -8.60
CA ASP A 109 -13.32 6.66 -9.18
C ASP A 109 -11.89 7.24 -9.15
N PHE A 110 -11.74 8.55 -9.36
CA PHE A 110 -10.49 9.28 -9.14
C PHE A 110 -10.73 10.75 -8.82
N ARG A 111 -9.68 11.39 -8.29
CA ARG A 111 -9.62 12.79 -7.87
C ARG A 111 -8.44 13.43 -8.55
N SER A 112 -8.52 14.73 -8.84
CA SER A 112 -7.43 15.43 -9.49
C SER A 112 -7.25 16.85 -9.00
N LYS A 113 -5.99 17.29 -8.95
CA LYS A 113 -5.61 18.66 -8.64
C LYS A 113 -4.37 19.02 -9.44
N SER A 114 -4.34 20.22 -9.99
CA SER A 114 -3.13 20.76 -10.62
C SER A 114 -2.35 21.52 -9.57
N LEU A 115 -1.10 21.13 -9.35
CA LEU A 115 -0.14 21.81 -8.50
C LEU A 115 1.06 22.17 -9.38
N GLU A 116 1.39 23.46 -9.43
CA GLU A 116 2.43 23.98 -10.33
C GLU A 116 2.22 23.51 -11.79
N ASN A 117 3.19 22.77 -12.35
CA ASN A 117 3.16 22.26 -13.73
C ASN A 117 2.67 20.81 -13.84
N THR A 118 2.26 20.18 -12.74
CA THR A 118 1.88 18.76 -12.71
C THR A 118 0.42 18.62 -12.31
N ARG A 119 -0.32 17.80 -13.07
CA ARG A 119 -1.65 17.35 -12.66
C ARG A 119 -1.51 16.05 -11.88
N TYR A 120 -1.80 16.09 -10.59
CA TYR A 120 -1.91 14.89 -9.78
C TYR A 120 -3.29 14.28 -9.97
N VAL A 121 -3.33 12.97 -10.13
CA VAL A 121 -4.56 12.18 -10.14
C VAL A 121 -4.43 11.08 -9.10
N VAL A 122 -5.34 11.02 -8.13
CA VAL A 122 -5.37 9.96 -7.12
C VAL A 122 -6.60 9.10 -7.37
N SER A 123 -6.40 7.81 -7.69
CA SER A 123 -7.54 6.91 -7.93
C SER A 123 -8.08 6.32 -6.63
N SER A 124 -9.32 5.84 -6.69
CA SER A 124 -9.78 4.79 -5.77
C SER A 124 -8.96 3.51 -5.98
N SER A 125 -9.00 2.63 -4.98
CA SER A 125 -8.32 1.34 -4.98
C SER A 125 -8.67 0.49 -6.21
N CYS A 126 -7.66 0.03 -6.93
CA CYS A 126 -7.77 -0.87 -8.08
C CYS A 126 -7.11 -2.23 -7.79
N HIS A 127 -7.18 -3.16 -8.73
CA HIS A 127 -6.55 -4.47 -8.62
C HIS A 127 -5.67 -4.81 -9.83
N ASP A 128 -4.69 -5.68 -9.61
CA ASP A 128 -3.78 -6.21 -10.64
C ASP A 128 -4.25 -7.56 -11.20
N LEU A 129 -5.57 -7.75 -11.27
CA LEU A 129 -6.18 -8.95 -11.82
C LEU A 129 -6.86 -8.63 -13.16
N PRO A 130 -6.90 -9.59 -14.11
CA PRO A 130 -7.67 -9.45 -15.33
C PRO A 130 -9.17 -9.22 -15.05
N GLU A 131 -9.86 -8.54 -15.97
CA GLU A 131 -11.30 -8.27 -15.87
C GLU A 131 -12.15 -9.54 -15.94
N SER A 132 -11.64 -10.62 -16.54
CA SER A 132 -12.33 -11.91 -16.69
C SER A 132 -12.04 -12.85 -15.52
N GLY A 133 -12.62 -12.59 -14.35
CA GLY A 133 -12.52 -13.48 -13.20
C GLY A 133 -13.48 -13.14 -12.07
N SER A 134 -14.51 -13.97 -11.88
CA SER A 134 -15.39 -13.87 -10.71
C SER A 134 -14.61 -14.19 -9.43
N VAL A 135 -14.91 -13.43 -8.36
CA VAL A 135 -14.59 -13.67 -6.92
C VAL A 135 -13.46 -12.80 -6.30
N PHE A 136 -12.53 -12.21 -7.07
CA PHE A 136 -11.36 -11.52 -6.50
C PHE A 136 -11.37 -9.98 -6.46
N GLN A 137 -12.46 -9.32 -6.84
CA GLN A 137 -12.64 -7.85 -6.74
C GLN A 137 -12.74 -7.31 -5.29
N ARG A 138 -12.38 -8.09 -4.26
CA ARG A 138 -12.51 -7.71 -2.85
C ARG A 138 -11.51 -6.64 -2.38
N GLY A 139 -10.53 -6.30 -3.24
CA GLY A 139 -9.44 -5.36 -2.96
C GLY A 139 -9.50 -4.03 -3.72
N GLY A 140 -10.29 -3.94 -4.79
CA GLY A 140 -10.42 -2.76 -5.63
C GLY A 140 -11.52 -2.98 -6.67
N SER A 141 -12.14 -1.91 -7.16
CA SER A 141 -13.33 -2.03 -8.01
C SER A 141 -13.01 -2.27 -9.49
N LEU A 142 -11.92 -1.69 -9.98
CA LEU A 142 -11.52 -1.74 -11.39
C LEU A 142 -10.09 -2.27 -11.50
N SER A 143 -9.75 -2.89 -12.62
CA SER A 143 -8.36 -3.25 -12.89
C SER A 143 -7.48 -2.02 -13.12
N VAL A 144 -6.18 -2.15 -12.83
CA VAL A 144 -5.17 -1.10 -13.12
C VAL A 144 -5.27 -0.60 -14.57
N PRO A 145 -5.29 -1.47 -15.61
CA PRO A 145 -5.39 -0.99 -16.99
C PRO A 145 -6.67 -0.19 -17.28
N LYS A 146 -7.81 -0.56 -16.69
CA LYS A 146 -9.07 0.16 -16.89
C LYS A 146 -9.02 1.56 -16.28
N VAL A 147 -8.49 1.68 -15.06
CA VAL A 147 -8.29 2.99 -14.42
C VAL A 147 -7.35 3.87 -15.24
N LEU A 148 -6.22 3.31 -15.69
CA LEU A 148 -5.26 4.06 -16.51
C LEU A 148 -5.85 4.51 -17.85
N LEU A 149 -6.64 3.66 -18.51
CA LEU A 149 -7.35 4.04 -19.74
C LEU A 149 -8.29 5.22 -19.51
N ASP A 150 -9.06 5.19 -18.42
CA ASP A 150 -9.99 6.27 -18.09
C ASP A 150 -9.22 7.58 -17.79
N ILE A 151 -8.09 7.53 -17.07
CA ILE A 151 -7.22 8.69 -16.81
C ILE A 151 -6.64 9.24 -18.13
N CYS A 152 -6.10 8.38 -18.99
CA CYS A 152 -5.53 8.77 -20.29
C CYS A 152 -6.57 9.36 -21.26
N ASN A 153 -7.86 9.02 -21.09
CA ASN A 153 -8.95 9.60 -21.86
C ASN A 153 -9.46 10.91 -21.26
N ALA A 154 -9.48 11.03 -19.93
CA ALA A 154 -9.82 12.27 -19.24
C ALA A 154 -8.77 13.37 -19.46
N TYR A 155 -7.49 12.98 -19.61
CA TYR A 155 -6.36 13.88 -19.77
C TYR A 155 -5.52 13.54 -21.00
N PRO A 156 -6.03 13.83 -22.22
CA PRO A 156 -5.32 13.53 -23.46
C PRO A 156 -4.14 14.46 -23.75
N VAL A 157 -4.02 15.58 -23.01
CA VAL A 157 -2.98 16.60 -23.19
C VAL A 157 -2.42 17.02 -21.83
N GLY A 158 -1.11 17.25 -21.79
CA GLY A 158 -0.36 17.67 -20.61
C GLY A 158 0.15 16.52 -19.76
N ASP A 159 0.93 16.88 -18.74
CA ASP A 159 1.59 15.93 -17.86
C ASP A 159 0.70 15.60 -16.66
N VAL A 160 0.57 14.30 -16.41
CA VAL A 160 -0.21 13.73 -15.32
C VAL A 160 0.67 12.77 -14.52
N ARG A 161 0.67 12.94 -13.19
CA ARG A 161 1.22 11.96 -12.25
C ARG A 161 0.04 11.27 -11.58
N ALA A 162 -0.19 10.01 -11.94
CA ALA A 162 -1.33 9.23 -11.47
C ALA A 162 -0.90 8.26 -10.36
N LEU A 163 -1.50 8.41 -9.19
CA LEU A 163 -1.23 7.65 -7.97
C LEU A 163 -2.37 6.64 -7.77
N LEU A 164 -2.08 5.37 -8.03
CA LEU A 164 -3.07 4.29 -8.02
C LEU A 164 -2.81 3.33 -6.84
N PRO A 165 -3.66 3.31 -5.81
CA PRO A 165 -3.64 2.26 -4.79
C PRO A 165 -3.99 0.91 -5.39
N VAL A 166 -3.05 -0.03 -5.46
CA VAL A 166 -3.24 -1.35 -6.06
C VAL A 166 -3.35 -2.42 -4.99
N ALA A 167 -4.45 -3.17 -5.02
CA ALA A 167 -4.55 -4.45 -4.32
C ALA A 167 -3.94 -5.55 -5.19
N GLN A 168 -2.80 -6.08 -4.76
CA GLN A 168 -2.12 -7.13 -5.51
C GLN A 168 -2.63 -8.51 -5.13
N GLY A 169 -3.20 -9.20 -6.09
CA GLY A 169 -3.62 -10.59 -5.96
C GLY A 169 -2.43 -11.55 -6.03
N ASN A 170 -2.50 -12.61 -5.23
CA ASN A 170 -1.58 -13.74 -5.29
C ASN A 170 -2.35 -15.04 -5.61
N ASP A 171 -2.02 -15.67 -6.74
CA ASP A 171 -2.61 -16.95 -7.10
C ASP A 171 -1.97 -18.13 -6.34
N LEU A 172 -0.81 -17.89 -5.69
CA LEU A 172 0.09 -18.92 -5.13
C LEU A 172 0.25 -18.90 -3.59
N GLY A 173 -0.51 -18.08 -2.85
CA GLY A 173 -0.17 -17.78 -1.45
C GLY A 173 -0.59 -18.83 -0.40
N CYS A 174 0.35 -19.25 0.46
CA CYS A 174 0.12 -19.95 1.74
C CYS A 174 -0.69 -19.12 2.78
N PHE A 175 -1.03 -17.87 2.45
CA PHE A 175 -1.87 -16.97 3.23
C PHE A 175 -3.27 -16.77 2.62
N GLY A 176 -3.63 -17.57 1.62
CA GLY A 176 -4.85 -17.41 0.82
C GLY A 176 -4.73 -16.24 -0.17
N PRO A 177 -5.78 -15.99 -0.98
CA PRO A 177 -5.84 -14.93 -1.99
C PRO A 177 -5.99 -13.54 -1.35
N ARG A 178 -5.00 -13.17 -0.53
CA ARG A 178 -5.00 -11.95 0.28
C ARG A 178 -4.24 -10.86 -0.46
N GLY A 179 -4.96 -9.77 -0.73
CA GLY A 179 -4.39 -8.54 -1.30
C GLY A 179 -3.38 -7.89 -0.36
N HIS A 180 -2.17 -7.68 -0.85
CA HIS A 180 -1.23 -6.69 -0.33
C HIS A 180 -1.49 -5.36 -1.05
N PHE A 181 -1.56 -4.25 -0.31
CA PHE A 181 -1.76 -2.93 -0.92
C PHE A 181 -0.42 -2.26 -1.19
N THR A 182 -0.25 -1.79 -2.42
CA THR A 182 0.89 -0.98 -2.86
C THR A 182 0.40 0.28 -3.57
N LEU A 183 1.30 1.25 -3.74
CA LEU A 183 1.00 2.45 -4.51
C LEU A 183 1.71 2.36 -5.86
N PHE A 184 0.97 2.53 -6.94
CA PHE A 184 1.52 2.57 -8.29
C PHE A 184 1.51 4.02 -8.78
N ASP A 185 2.69 4.62 -8.83
CA ASP A 185 2.93 5.99 -9.27
C ASP A 185 3.27 5.97 -10.76
N VAL A 186 2.39 6.53 -11.58
CA VAL A 186 2.43 6.42 -13.04
C VAL A 186 2.61 7.79 -13.66
N LYS A 187 3.65 7.92 -14.48
CA LYS A 187 3.89 9.10 -15.29
C LYS A 187 3.15 8.99 -16.63
N ILE A 188 2.30 9.96 -16.91
CA ILE A 188 1.54 10.06 -18.15
C ILE A 188 1.85 11.41 -18.81
N GLU A 189 2.23 11.40 -20.07
CA GLU A 189 2.48 12.60 -20.87
C GLU A 189 1.58 12.59 -22.10
N ASN A 190 0.74 13.62 -22.25
CA ASN A 190 -0.18 13.75 -23.39
C ASN A 190 -1.02 12.49 -23.63
N GLY A 191 -1.62 11.98 -22.54
CA GLY A 191 -2.43 10.77 -22.56
C GLY A 191 -1.67 9.48 -22.86
N LYS A 192 -0.33 9.48 -22.81
CA LYS A 192 0.51 8.28 -22.96
C LYS A 192 1.23 7.94 -21.66
N ILE A 193 1.14 6.70 -21.23
CA ILE A 193 1.85 6.14 -20.08
C ILE A 193 3.32 5.97 -20.45
N ILE A 194 4.21 6.64 -19.73
CA ILE A 194 5.64 6.72 -20.03
C ILE A 194 6.45 5.77 -19.14
N SER A 195 6.16 5.78 -17.84
CA SER A 195 6.87 4.97 -16.85
C SER A 195 6.00 4.81 -15.61
N ALA A 196 6.34 3.86 -14.76
CA ALA A 196 5.72 3.74 -13.45
C ALA A 196 6.69 3.24 -12.37
N GLU A 197 6.32 3.51 -11.13
CA GLU A 197 7.02 3.09 -9.93
C GLU A 197 6.03 2.40 -8.99
N LEU A 198 6.36 1.17 -8.60
CA LEU A 198 5.62 0.39 -7.63
C LEU A 198 6.23 0.60 -6.24
N ILE A 199 5.49 1.24 -5.35
CA ILE A 199 5.95 1.60 -4.01
C ILE A 199 5.41 0.57 -3.02
N ASP A 200 6.33 -0.15 -2.38
CA ASP A 200 6.04 -1.17 -1.37
C ASP A 200 6.56 -0.75 0.01
N SER A 201 5.65 -0.75 0.99
CA SER A 201 5.97 -0.44 2.38
C SER A 201 6.71 -1.58 3.10
N LYS A 202 6.65 -2.82 2.60
CA LYS A 202 7.20 -4.02 3.26
C LYS A 202 8.59 -4.45 2.81
N GLY A 203 9.21 -3.73 1.89
CA GLY A 203 10.63 -3.90 1.58
C GLY A 203 11.00 -5.18 0.81
N GLY A 204 10.16 -5.64 -0.13
CA GLY A 204 10.57 -6.69 -1.09
C GLY A 204 9.71 -7.95 -1.12
N LEU A 205 8.76 -8.10 -0.20
CA LEU A 205 7.80 -9.22 -0.20
C LEU A 205 7.02 -9.35 -1.51
N ILE A 206 6.81 -8.21 -2.16
CA ILE A 206 6.01 -8.07 -3.36
C ILE A 206 6.53 -8.90 -4.54
N ASP A 207 7.84 -8.95 -4.74
CA ASP A 207 8.44 -9.64 -5.88
C ASP A 207 8.34 -11.16 -5.70
N HIS A 208 8.45 -11.66 -4.47
CA HIS A 208 8.43 -13.10 -4.18
C HIS A 208 7.03 -13.72 -4.17
N PHE A 209 6.01 -12.98 -3.70
CA PHE A 209 4.67 -13.54 -3.49
C PHE A 209 3.61 -13.04 -4.47
N TYR A 210 3.84 -11.88 -5.09
CA TYR A 210 2.84 -11.20 -5.92
C TYR A 210 3.34 -10.95 -7.35
N ASN A 211 4.54 -11.44 -7.69
CA ASN A 211 5.23 -11.18 -8.96
C ASN A 211 5.38 -9.67 -9.26
N GLY A 212 5.35 -8.87 -8.17
CA GLY A 212 5.39 -7.42 -8.07
C GLY A 212 5.19 -6.62 -9.35
N LYS A 213 6.25 -5.94 -9.76
CA LYS A 213 6.22 -5.02 -10.90
C LYS A 213 6.04 -5.72 -12.25
N GLU A 214 6.52 -6.96 -12.39
CA GLU A 214 6.46 -7.67 -13.68
C GLU A 214 5.01 -8.00 -14.03
N LYS A 215 4.22 -8.44 -13.05
CA LYS A 215 2.78 -8.65 -13.23
C LYS A 215 2.04 -7.40 -13.69
N LEU A 216 2.31 -6.24 -13.06
CA LEU A 216 1.71 -4.96 -13.46
C LEU A 216 2.15 -4.53 -14.86
N LYS A 217 3.43 -4.73 -15.18
CA LYS A 217 3.99 -4.43 -16.50
C LYS A 217 3.32 -5.28 -17.59
N ASP A 218 3.17 -6.58 -17.37
CA ASP A 218 2.53 -7.50 -18.32
C ASP A 218 1.06 -7.14 -18.55
N LEU A 219 0.32 -6.79 -17.49
CA LEU A 219 -1.07 -6.31 -17.60
C LEU A 219 -1.21 -5.03 -18.42
N ILE A 220 -0.27 -4.09 -18.27
CA ILE A 220 -0.30 -2.80 -18.99
C ILE A 220 0.13 -2.98 -20.44
N LEU A 221 1.13 -3.82 -20.71
CA LEU A 221 1.58 -4.12 -22.07
C LEU A 221 0.66 -5.07 -22.83
N GLY A 222 -0.25 -5.74 -22.12
CA GLY A 222 -1.13 -6.76 -22.69
C GLY A 222 -0.38 -8.01 -23.14
N SER A 223 0.78 -8.29 -22.52
CA SER A 223 1.48 -9.56 -22.68
C SER A 223 0.54 -10.72 -22.28
N ASP A 224 0.60 -11.83 -23.01
CA ASP A 224 -0.10 -13.09 -22.69
C ASP A 224 -1.64 -13.09 -22.77
N GLY A 225 -2.26 -12.16 -23.51
CA GLY A 225 -3.72 -12.12 -23.67
C GLY A 225 -4.48 -11.71 -22.41
N LEU A 226 -3.75 -11.20 -21.41
CA LEU A 226 -4.26 -10.67 -20.13
C LEU A 226 -4.50 -9.14 -20.18
N GLY A 227 -4.14 -8.49 -21.29
CA GLY A 227 -4.30 -7.06 -21.48
C GLY A 227 -5.76 -6.62 -21.48
N CYS A 228 -6.03 -5.43 -20.95
CA CYS A 228 -7.29 -4.75 -21.23
C CYS A 228 -7.25 -4.17 -22.65
N ASN A 229 -8.22 -4.55 -23.47
CA ASN A 229 -8.55 -3.86 -24.71
C ASN A 229 -8.64 -2.34 -24.44
N GLY A 230 -7.85 -1.53 -25.15
CA GLY A 230 -7.99 -0.07 -25.14
C GLY A 230 -6.75 0.72 -24.69
N LEU A 231 -5.72 0.09 -24.11
CA LEU A 231 -4.43 0.76 -23.88
C LEU A 231 -3.52 0.76 -25.13
N GLU A 232 -3.96 0.20 -26.26
CA GLU A 232 -3.19 0.24 -27.50
C GLU A 232 -2.93 1.69 -27.93
N GLY A 233 -1.66 2.02 -28.18
CA GLY A 233 -1.24 3.38 -28.53
C GLY A 233 -1.24 4.39 -27.37
N LYS A 234 -1.64 3.96 -26.16
CA LYS A 234 -1.58 4.75 -24.91
C LYS A 234 -0.35 4.42 -24.07
N VAL A 235 0.44 3.40 -24.41
CA VAL A 235 1.67 3.05 -23.70
C VAL A 235 2.89 3.39 -24.56
N ALA A 236 3.90 4.02 -23.95
CA ALA A 236 5.15 4.32 -24.63
C ALA A 236 5.93 3.05 -24.98
N LYS A 237 6.67 3.08 -26.08
CA LYS A 237 7.48 1.94 -26.53
C LYS A 237 8.55 1.53 -25.50
N GLU A 238 9.07 2.49 -24.76
CA GLU A 238 10.11 2.30 -23.73
C GLU A 238 9.52 2.26 -22.31
N PHE A 239 8.23 1.93 -22.19
CA PHE A 239 7.57 1.83 -20.89
C PHE A 239 8.31 0.87 -19.97
N SER A 240 8.54 1.33 -18.74
CA SER A 240 9.22 0.57 -17.70
C SER A 240 8.53 0.74 -16.37
N VAL A 241 8.66 -0.29 -15.54
CA VAL A 241 8.23 -0.29 -14.15
C VAL A 241 9.44 -0.53 -13.26
N VAL A 242 9.63 0.32 -12.27
CA VAL A 242 10.61 0.12 -11.18
C VAL A 242 9.87 -0.14 -9.87
N THR A 243 10.58 -0.66 -8.86
CA THR A 243 10.01 -0.87 -7.53
C THR A 243 10.82 -0.08 -6.52
N THR A 244 10.14 0.63 -5.63
CA THR A 244 10.74 1.29 -4.47
C THR A 244 10.29 0.63 -3.18
N TYR A 245 11.27 0.31 -2.36
CA TYR A 245 11.12 -0.39 -1.10
C TYR A 245 11.31 0.57 0.05
N LEU A 246 10.22 0.96 0.71
CA LEU A 246 10.29 1.89 1.84
C LEU A 246 10.73 1.19 3.12
N GLY A 247 10.30 -0.07 3.33
CA GLY A 247 10.59 -0.80 4.57
C GLY A 247 9.98 -0.18 5.83
N HIS A 248 8.96 0.68 5.68
CA HIS A 248 8.28 1.34 6.78
C HIS A 248 7.30 0.42 7.53
N GLN A 249 6.90 -0.69 6.90
CA GLN A 249 5.99 -1.67 7.45
C GLN A 249 6.74 -2.98 7.75
N GLY A 250 6.53 -3.52 8.95
CA GLY A 250 7.06 -4.84 9.31
C GLY A 250 6.51 -5.94 8.40
N LEU A 251 7.36 -6.94 8.09
CA LEU A 251 7.02 -8.09 7.23
C LEU A 251 5.69 -8.76 7.63
N LEU A 252 5.55 -9.01 8.94
CA LEU A 252 4.42 -9.71 9.55
C LEU A 252 3.21 -8.80 9.84
N ASN A 253 3.35 -7.49 9.70
CA ASN A 253 2.23 -6.56 9.81
C ASN A 253 1.34 -6.74 8.57
N GLY A 254 0.23 -7.46 8.69
CA GLY A 254 -0.72 -7.67 7.59
C GLY A 254 -1.76 -6.57 7.41
N ASN A 255 -1.76 -5.54 8.27
CA ASN A 255 -2.92 -4.70 8.50
C ASN A 255 -2.79 -3.28 7.94
N ASP A 256 -1.56 -2.77 7.84
CA ASP A 256 -1.33 -1.33 7.59
C ASP A 256 -0.86 -0.99 6.19
N CYS A 257 -0.77 -1.96 5.27
CA CYS A 257 -0.30 -1.69 3.91
C CYS A 257 -1.18 -0.63 3.21
N GLY A 258 -2.51 -0.67 3.42
CA GLY A 258 -3.42 0.37 2.93
C GLY A 258 -3.16 1.76 3.54
N ARG A 259 -2.83 1.85 4.83
CA ARG A 259 -2.47 3.11 5.49
C ARG A 259 -1.20 3.71 4.89
N HIS A 260 -0.18 2.86 4.69
CA HIS A 260 1.07 3.29 4.07
C HIS A 260 0.87 3.74 2.62
N VAL A 261 -0.07 3.15 1.88
CA VAL A 261 -0.42 3.62 0.53
C VAL A 261 -1.02 5.02 0.56
N VAL A 262 -1.94 5.30 1.50
CA VAL A 262 -2.52 6.63 1.69
C VAL A 262 -1.43 7.66 2.05
N TYR A 263 -0.57 7.32 3.02
CA TYR A 263 0.57 8.17 3.41
C TYR A 263 1.53 8.44 2.24
N ALA A 264 1.87 7.42 1.46
CA ALA A 264 2.77 7.59 0.32
C ALA A 264 2.15 8.50 -0.75
N ALA A 265 0.85 8.37 -1.03
CA ALA A 265 0.16 9.22 -1.99
C ALA A 265 0.15 10.68 -1.54
N ASP A 266 -0.19 10.91 -0.27
CA ASP A 266 -0.17 12.25 0.35
C ASP A 266 1.22 12.88 0.29
N THR A 267 2.24 12.12 0.71
CA THR A 267 3.64 12.59 0.70
C THR A 267 4.12 12.94 -0.71
N ILE A 268 3.74 12.17 -1.73
CA ILE A 268 4.09 12.49 -3.13
C ILE A 268 3.39 13.77 -3.59
N VAL A 269 2.12 13.97 -3.24
CA VAL A 269 1.41 15.19 -3.62
C VAL A 269 2.00 16.42 -2.93
N GLU A 270 2.35 16.32 -1.64
CA GLU A 270 2.89 17.44 -0.86
C GLU A 270 4.35 17.77 -1.18
N LYS A 271 5.19 16.74 -1.38
CA LYS A 271 6.65 16.88 -1.46
C LYS A 271 7.24 16.50 -2.82
N ASP A 272 6.42 16.06 -3.77
CA ASP A 272 6.80 15.51 -5.09
C ASP A 272 7.76 14.30 -5.03
N SER A 273 8.02 13.76 -3.84
CA SER A 273 9.04 12.73 -3.62
C SER A 273 8.86 11.98 -2.31
N LEU A 274 9.28 10.71 -2.30
CA LEU A 274 9.38 9.87 -1.10
C LEU A 274 10.79 9.84 -0.49
N LYS A 275 11.76 10.60 -1.01
CA LYS A 275 13.18 10.51 -0.60
C LYS A 275 13.41 10.69 0.91
N ASN A 276 12.59 11.50 1.57
CA ASN A 276 12.69 11.78 3.01
C ASN A 276 11.56 11.13 3.82
N ALA A 277 10.72 10.30 3.19
CA ALA A 277 9.65 9.62 3.89
C ALA A 277 10.23 8.67 4.95
N SER A 278 9.57 8.55 6.09
CA SER A 278 10.02 7.68 7.19
C SER A 278 8.86 6.96 7.87
N SER A 279 9.16 5.87 8.58
CA SER A 279 8.19 5.14 9.40
C SER A 279 7.60 6.02 10.52
N ASN A 280 8.40 6.93 11.10
CA ASN A 280 7.96 7.85 12.14
C ASN A 280 6.98 8.90 11.62
N GLU A 281 7.26 9.50 10.46
CA GLU A 281 6.32 10.41 9.80
C GLU A 281 5.03 9.68 9.40
N ALA A 282 5.13 8.45 8.88
CA ALA A 282 3.95 7.64 8.57
C ALA A 282 3.07 7.39 9.81
N ARG A 283 3.71 7.06 10.94
CA ARG A 283 3.00 6.84 12.22
C ARG A 283 2.31 8.11 12.71
N GLN A 284 2.95 9.26 12.58
CA GLN A 284 2.37 10.54 12.95
C GLN A 284 1.17 10.87 12.04
N PHE A 285 1.34 10.71 10.74
CA PHE A 285 0.28 10.87 9.75
C PHE A 285 -0.95 10.00 10.04
N PHE A 286 -0.75 8.74 10.45
CA PHE A 286 -1.87 7.84 10.80
C PHE A 286 -2.68 8.36 11.99
N LYS A 287 -2.02 8.98 12.98
CA LYS A 287 -2.69 9.58 14.13
C LYS A 287 -3.48 10.83 13.72
N ASP A 288 -2.83 11.71 12.98
CA ASP A 288 -3.39 13.02 12.59
C ASP A 288 -4.62 12.86 11.69
N ASN A 289 -4.67 11.78 10.91
CA ASN A 289 -5.78 11.48 10.00
C ASN A 289 -6.81 10.48 10.55
N ALA A 290 -6.72 10.10 11.83
CA ALA A 290 -7.57 9.11 12.49
C ALA A 290 -7.66 7.79 11.69
N LEU A 291 -6.50 7.29 11.26
CA LEU A 291 -6.36 6.02 10.55
C LEU A 291 -6.01 4.85 11.48
N VAL A 292 -5.57 5.12 12.71
CA VAL A 292 -5.27 4.11 13.76
C VAL A 292 -6.52 3.39 14.25
#